data_AF-A0A172XD26-F1
#
_entry.id   AF-A0A172XD26-F1
#
_cell.length_a   1.000
_cell.length_b   1.000
_cell.length_c   1.000
_cell.angle_alpha   90.00
_cell.angle_beta   90.00
_cell.angle_gamma   90.00
#
_symmetry.space_group_name_H-M   'P 1'
#
loop_
_entity.id
_entity.type
_entity.pdbx_description
1 polymer ?
#
loop_
_entity_poly.entity_id
_entity_poly.type
_entity_poly.pdbx_seq_one_letter_code
_entity_poly.pdbx_strand_id
1 'polypeptide(L)'
;MLKIKCFSLLLVLILLLLLVISCDSGSKAGAGTNTVTDTGKTTKITTGTNTGTNTGTNTGTNTGTNTGTDVEVGDEEALAYLEDKVTYPKLIALLDDFGVSGAGRKAIGYIQEILSFSYVDEFDDKFYNSLNKLGADVVVEKIIKPTVSLLRARGKALRVMQGTTDAGVKTRFQDMLSSCDHVVSFTWYLDFDHLSFREDIFADLITRYTSKFSKFKEMVKNPRVMDIYVWLDADEQAIIDEIEKIVVNATYDKDKFNKKLNSLSDYHVATIVYNYRDVKIKREEALKAIDGVSDDAEKQNLKTRFNTLQGEYYSSIRDAFNNKSADGLYAQLGRDLYEYSSGFPKIRDDARRAAKAAKAAEAKEAAVAAEAGEPREGSGTDEESGAADGGS
;
A
#
# COMPACT_ATOMS: atom_id res chain seq x y z
N MET A 1 -10.72 -43.04 -22.64
CA MET A 1 -11.91 -42.17 -22.75
C MET A 1 -12.60 -42.03 -21.39
N LEU A 2 -12.00 -41.32 -20.43
CA LEU A 2 -12.51 -41.24 -19.05
C LEU A 2 -12.34 -39.82 -18.44
N LYS A 3 -12.59 -38.76 -19.22
CA LYS A 3 -12.41 -37.37 -18.76
C LYS A 3 -13.65 -36.47 -18.85
N ILE A 4 -14.79 -36.99 -19.32
CA ILE A 4 -15.99 -36.16 -19.56
C ILE A 4 -17.04 -36.28 -18.43
N LYS A 5 -16.93 -37.28 -17.53
CA LYS A 5 -17.96 -37.49 -16.48
C LYS A 5 -17.80 -36.65 -15.20
N CYS A 6 -16.62 -36.08 -14.92
CA CYS A 6 -16.43 -35.27 -13.70
C CYS A 6 -17.02 -33.85 -13.80
N PHE A 7 -17.13 -33.30 -15.01
CA PHE A 7 -17.65 -31.94 -15.18
C PHE A 7 -19.15 -31.85 -14.88
N SER A 8 -19.94 -32.85 -15.25
CA SER A 8 -21.38 -32.87 -14.94
C SER A 8 -21.67 -33.01 -13.45
N LEU A 9 -20.84 -33.75 -12.68
CA LEU A 9 -21.05 -33.91 -11.24
C LEU A 9 -20.77 -32.61 -10.48
N LEU A 10 -19.70 -31.90 -10.86
CA LEU A 10 -19.32 -30.63 -10.26
C LEU A 10 -20.41 -29.56 -10.49
N LEU A 11 -20.97 -29.53 -11.70
CA LEU A 11 -22.00 -28.57 -12.09
C LEU A 11 -23.33 -28.82 -11.36
N VAL A 12 -23.68 -30.10 -11.14
CA VAL A 12 -24.85 -30.48 -10.33
C VAL A 12 -24.66 -30.12 -8.85
N LEU A 13 -23.45 -30.28 -8.31
CA LEU A 13 -23.11 -29.88 -6.94
C LEU A 13 -23.21 -28.37 -6.71
N ILE A 14 -22.76 -27.56 -7.69
CA ILE A 14 -22.86 -26.10 -7.64
C ILE A 14 -24.34 -25.65 -7.70
N LEU A 15 -25.15 -26.27 -8.55
CA LEU A 15 -26.59 -25.98 -8.63
C LEU A 15 -27.35 -26.34 -7.35
N LEU A 16 -26.99 -27.44 -6.67
CA LEU A 16 -27.56 -27.80 -5.38
C LEU A 16 -27.18 -26.81 -4.27
N LEU A 17 -25.94 -26.33 -4.24
CA LEU A 17 -25.49 -25.31 -3.29
C LEU A 17 -26.24 -23.98 -3.46
N LEU A 18 -26.51 -23.57 -4.71
CA LEU A 18 -27.27 -22.35 -4.99
C LEU A 18 -28.76 -22.48 -4.62
N LEU A 19 -29.34 -23.68 -4.73
CA LEU A 19 -30.69 -23.98 -4.26
C LEU A 19 -30.82 -23.93 -2.73
N VAL A 20 -29.79 -24.36 -1.99
CA VAL A 20 -29.79 -24.29 -0.51
C VAL A 20 -29.68 -22.84 -0.03
N ILE A 21 -28.88 -22.00 -0.70
CA ILE A 21 -28.72 -20.58 -0.32
C ILE A 21 -30.00 -19.77 -0.61
N SER A 22 -30.80 -20.18 -1.59
CA SER A 22 -32.05 -19.49 -1.94
C SER A 22 -33.25 -19.86 -1.06
N CYS A 23 -33.11 -20.81 -0.13
CA CYS A 23 -34.20 -21.30 0.72
C CYS A 23 -34.31 -20.63 2.11
N ASP A 24 -33.43 -19.70 2.48
CA ASP A 24 -33.43 -19.09 3.83
C ASP A 24 -34.08 -17.68 3.90
N SER A 25 -34.72 -17.23 2.82
CA SER A 25 -35.44 -15.94 2.79
C SER A 25 -36.96 -16.14 2.91
N GLY A 26 -37.39 -16.80 3.98
CA GLY A 26 -38.80 -17.16 4.21
C GLY A 26 -39.34 -16.68 5.56
N SER A 27 -39.82 -15.43 5.58
CA SER A 27 -40.93 -14.88 6.39
C SER A 27 -41.27 -15.52 7.74
N LYS A 28 -41.20 -14.73 8.82
CA LYS A 28 -42.16 -14.81 9.94
C LYS A 28 -42.60 -13.41 10.40
N ALA A 29 -43.68 -12.95 9.80
CA ALA A 29 -44.71 -12.21 10.52
C ALA A 29 -45.34 -13.14 11.56
N GLY A 30 -45.51 -12.66 12.79
CA GLY A 30 -46.14 -13.40 13.87
C GLY A 30 -46.62 -12.45 14.95
N ALA A 31 -47.93 -12.21 14.97
CA ALA A 31 -48.67 -11.37 15.89
C ALA A 31 -48.88 -12.01 17.27
N GLY A 32 -49.17 -11.17 18.27
CA GLY A 32 -49.77 -11.53 19.57
C GLY A 32 -48.75 -11.56 20.72
N THR A 33 -49.00 -11.04 21.92
CA THR A 33 -50.20 -10.47 22.54
C THR A 33 -49.74 -9.68 23.78
N ASN A 34 -50.49 -8.63 24.11
CA ASN A 34 -50.31 -7.78 25.28
C ASN A 34 -50.25 -8.57 26.59
N THR A 35 -49.26 -8.27 27.44
CA THR A 35 -49.48 -8.23 28.88
C THR A 35 -48.62 -7.12 29.48
N VAL A 36 -49.31 -6.01 29.77
CA VAL A 36 -48.81 -4.88 30.54
C VAL A 36 -48.60 -5.36 31.98
N THR A 37 -47.39 -5.23 32.49
CA THR A 37 -47.16 -5.10 33.93
C THR A 37 -46.43 -3.79 34.13
N ASP A 38 -47.24 -2.76 34.40
CA ASP A 38 -46.82 -1.43 34.76
C ASP A 38 -46.20 -1.48 36.16
N THR A 39 -44.91 -1.15 36.26
CA THR A 39 -44.33 -0.65 37.50
C THR A 39 -43.57 0.62 37.14
N GLY A 40 -44.33 1.71 37.11
CA GLY A 40 -43.86 3.04 36.77
C GLY A 40 -42.60 3.46 37.50
N LYS A 41 -41.66 4.01 36.72
CA LYS A 41 -40.75 5.05 37.19
C LYS A 41 -40.48 6.02 36.04
N THR A 42 -41.34 7.02 35.95
CA THR A 42 -41.24 8.12 34.99
C THR A 42 -40.01 8.97 35.35
N THR A 43 -38.85 8.70 34.74
CA THR A 43 -37.72 9.61 34.80
C THR A 43 -37.87 10.64 33.69
N LYS A 44 -38.35 11.82 34.06
CA LYS A 44 -38.40 13.01 33.21
C LYS A 44 -36.96 13.42 32.87
N ILE A 45 -36.49 13.07 31.67
CA ILE A 45 -35.20 13.58 31.15
C ILE A 45 -35.41 15.07 30.87
N THR A 46 -34.82 15.89 31.73
CA THR A 46 -34.69 17.33 31.51
C THR A 46 -33.28 17.55 30.99
N THR A 47 -33.14 17.92 29.72
CA THR A 47 -31.85 18.29 29.13
C THR A 47 -31.47 19.67 29.66
N GLY A 48 -30.64 19.70 30.71
CA GLY A 48 -30.05 20.91 31.25
C GLY A 48 -28.53 20.83 31.14
N THR A 49 -27.93 21.76 30.40
CA THR A 49 -26.47 21.96 30.37
C THR A 49 -26.04 22.58 31.69
N ASN A 50 -25.37 21.81 32.55
CA ASN A 50 -24.76 22.34 33.78
C ASN A 50 -23.25 22.45 33.59
N THR A 51 -22.75 23.68 33.48
CA THR A 51 -21.34 24.01 33.66
C THR A 51 -21.10 24.22 35.15
N GLY A 52 -20.49 23.26 35.83
CA GLY A 52 -20.18 23.34 37.27
C GLY A 52 -18.89 22.63 37.63
N THR A 53 -17.92 23.40 38.13
CA THR A 53 -16.62 22.97 38.64
C THR A 53 -16.80 22.15 39.91
N ASN A 54 -16.31 20.91 39.95
CA ASN A 54 -16.45 20.03 41.11
C ASN A 54 -15.08 19.78 41.77
N THR A 55 -14.89 20.33 42.97
CA THR A 55 -13.74 20.07 43.84
C THR A 55 -14.17 19.05 44.90
N GLY A 56 -13.87 17.77 44.69
CA GLY A 56 -14.21 16.71 45.64
C GLY A 56 -13.47 15.41 45.37
N THR A 57 -12.68 14.99 46.36
CA THR A 57 -11.90 13.74 46.40
C THR A 57 -12.81 12.52 46.37
N ASN A 58 -12.70 11.65 45.36
CA ASN A 58 -13.46 10.41 45.27
C ASN A 58 -12.53 9.19 45.24
N THR A 59 -12.58 8.39 46.31
CA THR A 59 -12.00 7.05 46.40
C THR A 59 -13.10 6.05 46.08
N GLY A 60 -13.19 5.62 44.82
CA GLY A 60 -14.20 4.65 44.36
C GLY A 60 -13.71 3.85 43.16
N THR A 61 -13.70 2.52 43.29
CA THR A 61 -13.28 1.58 42.26
C THR A 61 -14.25 1.62 41.07
N ASN A 62 -13.79 2.13 39.94
CA ASN A 62 -14.60 2.38 38.75
C ASN A 62 -14.70 1.09 37.91
N THR A 63 -15.84 0.40 37.94
CA THR A 63 -16.20 -0.67 36.98
C THR A 63 -17.17 -0.11 35.92
N GLY A 64 -16.77 1.00 35.28
CA GLY A 64 -17.54 1.62 34.21
C GLY A 64 -17.35 0.87 32.89
N THR A 65 -18.40 0.22 32.39
CA THR A 65 -18.45 -0.27 31.01
C THR A 65 -18.55 0.94 30.07
N ASN A 66 -17.43 1.37 29.49
CA ASN A 66 -17.36 2.46 28.51
C ASN A 66 -18.08 2.08 27.20
N THR A 67 -19.39 2.26 27.18
CA THR A 67 -20.17 2.41 25.95
C THR A 67 -20.03 3.85 25.46
N GLY A 68 -18.81 4.24 25.09
CA GLY A 68 -18.58 5.47 24.37
C GLY A 68 -19.25 5.37 23.00
N THR A 69 -20.39 6.04 22.85
CA THR A 69 -20.87 6.52 21.55
C THR A 69 -19.77 7.41 20.99
N ASP A 70 -19.25 7.05 19.82
CA ASP A 70 -18.28 7.86 19.06
C ASP A 70 -19.00 9.15 18.62
N VAL A 71 -19.03 10.15 19.51
CA VAL A 71 -19.47 11.50 19.14
C VAL A 71 -18.45 12.02 18.15
N GLU A 72 -18.91 12.40 16.97
CA GLU A 72 -18.08 13.01 15.94
C GLU A 72 -17.66 14.40 16.43
N VAL A 73 -16.48 14.46 17.04
CA VAL A 73 -15.83 15.72 17.43
C VAL A 73 -15.13 16.33 16.21
N GLY A 74 -15.15 17.66 16.12
CA GLY A 74 -14.45 18.39 15.06
C GLY A 74 -12.93 18.21 15.13
N ASP A 75 -12.23 18.51 14.04
CA ASP A 75 -10.79 18.27 13.91
C ASP A 75 -9.94 18.96 14.98
N GLU A 76 -10.30 20.19 15.36
CA GLU A 76 -9.57 20.94 16.39
C GLU A 76 -9.62 20.25 17.76
N GLU A 77 -10.78 19.73 18.13
CA GLU A 77 -10.98 18.99 19.38
C GLU A 77 -10.33 17.61 19.31
N ALA A 78 -10.45 16.92 18.17
CA ALA A 78 -9.82 15.63 17.96
C ALA A 78 -8.29 15.67 18.10
N LEU A 79 -7.67 16.76 17.62
CA LEU A 79 -6.22 16.99 17.67
C LEU A 79 -5.81 17.90 18.85
N ALA A 80 -6.67 18.07 19.87
CA ALA A 80 -6.35 18.86 21.06
C ALA A 80 -5.17 18.29 21.87
N TYR A 81 -4.84 17.01 21.68
CA TYR A 81 -3.67 16.36 22.29
C TYR A 81 -2.34 16.76 21.63
N LEU A 82 -2.38 17.52 20.53
CA LEU A 82 -1.21 18.05 19.82
C LEU A 82 -1.13 19.56 20.00
N GLU A 83 0.10 20.04 20.17
CA GLU A 83 0.45 21.46 20.12
C GLU A 83 0.73 21.91 18.68
N ASP A 84 0.47 23.18 18.38
CA ASP A 84 0.92 23.78 17.12
C ASP A 84 2.42 24.08 17.23
N LYS A 85 3.23 23.33 16.49
CA LYS A 85 4.71 23.39 16.54
C LYS A 85 5.32 24.18 15.40
N VAL A 86 4.52 24.73 14.48
CA VAL A 86 5.04 25.47 13.32
C VAL A 86 5.53 26.84 13.79
N THR A 87 6.84 27.02 13.87
CA THR A 87 7.47 28.28 14.34
C THR A 87 8.17 29.06 13.23
N TYR A 88 8.45 28.45 12.09
CA TYR A 88 9.20 29.08 11.00
C TYR A 88 8.35 30.15 10.28
N PRO A 89 8.73 31.45 10.29
CA PRO A 89 7.85 32.52 9.83
C PRO A 89 7.40 32.42 8.37
N LYS A 90 8.29 31.99 7.45
CA LYS A 90 7.92 31.82 6.04
C LYS A 90 6.90 30.71 5.86
N LEU A 91 7.04 29.61 6.63
CA LEU A 91 6.10 28.50 6.60
C LEU A 91 4.74 28.90 7.17
N ILE A 92 4.70 29.66 8.27
CA ILE A 92 3.43 30.19 8.80
C ILE A 92 2.71 31.02 7.74
N ALA A 93 3.40 31.97 7.11
CA ALA A 93 2.82 32.81 6.07
C ALA A 93 2.30 31.99 4.87
N LEU A 94 3.02 30.95 4.46
CA LEU A 94 2.59 30.04 3.38
C LEU A 94 1.32 29.26 3.76
N LEU A 95 1.26 28.71 4.98
CA LEU A 95 0.11 27.96 5.44
C LEU A 95 -1.13 28.86 5.59
N ASP A 96 -0.95 30.11 6.00
CA ASP A 96 -2.02 31.10 6.05
C ASP A 96 -2.51 31.46 4.64
N ASP A 97 -1.61 31.63 3.66
CA ASP A 97 -1.95 31.85 2.25
C ASP A 97 -2.71 30.66 1.64
N PHE A 98 -2.34 29.44 2.04
CA PHE A 98 -3.04 28.21 1.66
C PHE A 98 -4.38 28.01 2.39
N GLY A 99 -4.73 28.87 3.36
CA GLY A 99 -5.97 28.77 4.13
C GLY A 99 -6.02 27.57 5.08
N VAL A 100 -4.86 27.17 5.63
CA VAL A 100 -4.74 25.99 6.50
C VAL A 100 -5.33 26.26 7.89
N SER A 101 -6.18 25.34 8.38
CA SER A 101 -6.80 25.41 9.72
C SER A 101 -5.79 25.16 10.85
N GLY A 102 -6.20 25.38 12.11
CA GLY A 102 -5.36 25.08 13.28
C GLY A 102 -4.97 23.60 13.37
N ALA A 103 -5.94 22.71 13.14
CA ALA A 103 -5.72 21.27 13.03
C ALA A 103 -4.77 20.93 11.87
N GLY A 104 -4.87 21.65 10.75
CA GLY A 104 -3.96 21.51 9.63
C GLY A 104 -2.53 21.95 9.96
N ARG A 105 -2.35 23.07 10.69
CA ARG A 105 -1.03 23.51 11.17
C ARG A 105 -0.41 22.52 12.14
N LYS A 106 -1.20 21.95 13.07
CA LYS A 106 -0.75 20.85 13.93
C LYS A 106 -0.27 19.64 13.13
N ALA A 107 -0.97 19.28 12.06
CA ALA A 107 -0.57 18.18 11.18
C ALA A 107 0.75 18.49 10.46
N ILE A 108 0.94 19.72 9.95
CA ILE A 108 2.21 20.14 9.36
C ILE A 108 3.33 20.16 10.40
N GLY A 109 3.10 20.69 11.59
CA GLY A 109 4.09 20.70 12.68
C GLY A 109 4.50 19.28 13.10
N TYR A 110 3.56 18.33 13.11
CA TYR A 110 3.86 16.92 13.35
C TYR A 110 4.76 16.32 12.26
N ILE A 111 4.50 16.58 10.98
CA ILE A 111 5.37 16.16 9.87
C ILE A 111 6.75 16.81 10.00
N GLN A 112 6.79 18.13 10.24
CA GLN A 112 8.02 18.91 10.37
C GLN A 112 8.91 18.35 11.48
N GLU A 113 8.34 18.04 12.65
CA GLU A 113 9.06 17.44 13.77
C GLU A 113 9.73 16.12 13.36
N ILE A 114 8.98 15.21 12.75
CA ILE A 114 9.49 13.91 12.29
C ILE A 114 10.65 14.06 11.29
N LEU A 115 10.49 14.96 10.32
CA LEU A 115 11.47 15.11 9.24
C LEU A 115 12.71 15.89 9.68
N SER A 116 12.55 16.87 10.58
CA SER A 116 13.66 17.69 11.09
C SER A 116 14.76 16.87 11.79
N PHE A 117 14.40 15.76 12.46
CA PHE A 117 15.37 14.83 13.03
C PHE A 117 16.22 14.10 11.98
N SER A 118 15.67 13.89 10.79
CA SER A 118 16.34 13.15 9.71
C SER A 118 17.22 14.06 8.84
N TYR A 119 16.99 15.38 8.88
CA TYR A 119 17.60 16.35 7.97
C TYR A 119 18.03 17.60 8.73
N VAL A 120 19.34 17.82 8.86
CA VAL A 120 19.88 18.85 9.78
C VAL A 120 20.13 20.19 9.08
N ASP A 121 20.60 20.19 7.84
CA ASP A 121 21.03 21.42 7.16
C ASP A 121 19.92 22.04 6.30
N GLU A 122 19.56 23.29 6.61
CA GLU A 122 18.57 24.12 5.89
C GLU A 122 17.18 23.47 5.77
N PHE A 123 16.84 22.58 6.71
CA PHE A 123 15.61 21.80 6.64
C PHE A 123 14.36 22.66 6.52
N ASP A 124 14.24 23.74 7.32
CA ASP A 124 13.05 24.60 7.30
C ASP A 124 12.84 25.27 5.94
N ASP A 125 13.91 25.77 5.31
CA ASP A 125 13.83 26.34 3.96
C ASP A 125 13.52 25.25 2.92
N LYS A 126 14.11 24.06 3.02
CA LYS A 126 13.83 22.94 2.11
C LYS A 126 12.39 22.43 2.22
N PHE A 127 11.87 22.32 3.45
CA PHE A 127 10.50 21.91 3.72
C PHE A 127 9.51 22.95 3.21
N TYR A 128 9.74 24.23 3.52
CA TYR A 128 8.98 25.35 2.95
C TYR A 128 8.97 25.32 1.43
N ASN A 129 10.14 25.22 0.79
CA ASN A 129 10.26 25.22 -0.66
C ASN A 129 9.53 24.03 -1.29
N SER A 130 9.56 22.85 -0.64
CA SER A 130 8.84 21.67 -1.09
C SER A 130 7.32 21.90 -1.09
N LEU A 131 6.76 22.39 0.02
CA LEU A 131 5.32 22.68 0.12
C LEU A 131 4.90 23.80 -0.84
N ASN A 132 5.69 24.86 -0.95
CA ASN A 132 5.44 25.96 -1.87
C ASN A 132 5.40 25.49 -3.33
N LYS A 133 6.31 24.58 -3.71
CA LYS A 133 6.36 24.00 -5.06
C LYS A 133 5.16 23.10 -5.37
N LEU A 134 4.65 22.37 -4.39
CA LEU A 134 3.46 21.52 -4.55
C LEU A 134 2.17 22.34 -4.69
N GLY A 135 2.10 23.50 -4.03
CA GLY A 135 0.95 24.40 -4.06
C GLY A 135 -0.20 23.98 -3.14
N ALA A 136 -1.13 24.91 -2.90
CA ALA A 136 -2.18 24.78 -1.91
C ALA A 136 -3.04 23.52 -2.09
N ASP A 137 -3.50 23.23 -3.32
CA ASP A 137 -4.39 22.11 -3.60
C ASP A 137 -3.78 20.76 -3.19
N VAL A 138 -2.52 20.52 -3.59
CA VAL A 138 -1.82 19.28 -3.27
C VAL A 138 -1.51 19.22 -1.78
N VAL A 139 -1.02 20.31 -1.20
CA VAL A 139 -0.66 20.36 0.23
C VAL A 139 -1.89 20.13 1.11
N VAL A 140 -3.02 20.77 0.82
CA VAL A 140 -4.24 20.63 1.61
C VAL A 140 -4.88 19.25 1.41
N GLU A 141 -5.13 18.85 0.16
CA GLU A 141 -5.89 17.63 -0.13
C GLU A 141 -5.08 16.35 0.07
N LYS A 142 -3.79 16.37 -0.26
CA LYS A 142 -2.96 15.15 -0.36
C LYS A 142 -2.03 14.97 0.82
N ILE A 143 -1.69 16.04 1.54
CA ILE A 143 -0.82 15.97 2.72
C ILE A 143 -1.62 16.22 3.99
N ILE A 144 -2.25 17.39 4.12
CA ILE A 144 -2.87 17.81 5.38
C ILE A 144 -4.08 16.97 5.72
N LYS A 145 -5.07 16.86 4.83
CA LYS A 145 -6.31 16.10 5.12
C LYS A 145 -6.04 14.64 5.51
N PRO A 146 -5.20 13.86 4.79
CA PRO A 146 -4.88 12.50 5.20
C PRO A 146 -4.14 12.45 6.54
N THR A 147 -3.20 13.38 6.79
CA THR A 147 -2.48 13.45 8.07
C THR A 147 -3.42 13.76 9.23
N VAL A 148 -4.34 14.70 9.07
CA VAL A 148 -5.35 15.03 10.09
C VAL A 148 -6.22 13.81 10.40
N SER A 149 -6.65 13.05 9.38
CA SER A 149 -7.41 11.81 9.57
C SER A 149 -6.60 10.75 10.34
N LEU A 150 -5.33 10.56 10.00
CA LEU A 150 -4.41 9.68 10.73
C LEU A 150 -4.27 10.10 12.19
N LEU A 151 -4.03 11.39 12.45
CA LEU A 151 -3.84 11.93 13.81
C LEU A 151 -5.12 11.86 14.63
N ARG A 152 -6.29 12.05 14.02
CA ARG A 152 -7.58 11.81 14.66
C ARG A 152 -7.70 10.36 15.13
N ALA A 153 -7.36 9.40 14.26
CA ALA A 153 -7.38 7.97 14.60
C ALA A 153 -6.32 7.63 15.68
N ARG A 154 -5.12 8.22 15.59
CA ARG A 154 -4.06 8.11 16.60
C ARG A 154 -4.53 8.60 17.98
N GLY A 155 -5.19 9.76 18.04
CA GLY A 155 -5.76 10.31 19.28
C GLY A 155 -6.80 9.38 19.92
N LYS A 156 -7.66 8.75 19.10
CA LYS A 156 -8.58 7.70 19.59
C LYS A 156 -7.82 6.50 20.15
N ALA A 157 -6.81 6.00 19.43
CA ALA A 157 -5.99 4.87 19.86
C ALA A 157 -5.22 5.16 21.16
N LEU A 158 -4.69 6.39 21.32
CA LEU A 158 -4.01 6.84 22.55
C LEU A 158 -4.92 6.74 23.78
N ARG A 159 -6.18 7.17 23.66
CA ARG A 159 -7.17 7.05 24.75
C ARG A 159 -7.45 5.59 25.12
N VAL A 160 -7.54 4.71 24.12
CA VAL A 160 -7.70 3.27 24.33
C VAL A 160 -6.49 2.69 25.05
N MET A 161 -5.27 3.06 24.64
CA MET A 161 -4.02 2.62 25.27
C MET A 161 -3.92 3.08 26.74
N GLN A 162 -4.33 4.30 27.05
CA GLN A 162 -4.36 4.81 28.43
C GLN A 162 -5.33 4.02 29.33
N GLY A 163 -6.42 3.51 28.76
CA GLY A 163 -7.45 2.75 29.47
C GLY A 163 -7.13 1.28 29.75
N THR A 164 -6.09 0.70 29.14
CA THR A 164 -5.67 -0.69 29.44
C THR A 164 -4.64 -0.74 30.56
N THR A 165 -4.59 -1.84 31.32
CA THR A 165 -3.56 -2.11 32.35
C THR A 165 -2.55 -3.17 31.89
N ASP A 166 -2.77 -3.82 30.74
CA ASP A 166 -1.87 -4.85 30.22
C ASP A 166 -0.60 -4.21 29.65
N ALA A 167 0.55 -4.53 30.26
CA ALA A 167 1.84 -3.97 29.89
C ALA A 167 2.31 -4.44 28.50
N GLY A 168 2.06 -5.69 28.12
CA GLY A 168 2.44 -6.22 26.81
C GLY A 168 1.66 -5.55 25.70
N VAL A 169 0.36 -5.35 25.90
CA VAL A 169 -0.51 -4.59 24.99
C VAL A 169 -0.05 -3.14 24.86
N LYS A 170 0.32 -2.49 25.98
CA LYS A 170 0.83 -1.11 25.96
C LYS A 170 2.11 -0.98 25.13
N THR A 171 3.09 -1.85 25.35
CA THR A 171 4.34 -1.82 24.57
C THR A 171 4.06 -2.01 23.09
N ARG A 172 3.23 -3.01 22.73
CA ARG A 172 2.88 -3.25 21.33
C ARG A 172 2.16 -2.07 20.67
N PHE A 173 1.34 -1.37 21.44
CA PHE A 173 0.65 -0.18 20.97
C PHE A 173 1.58 1.00 20.78
N GLN A 174 2.54 1.18 21.68
CA GLN A 174 3.59 2.18 21.51
C GLN A 174 4.38 1.91 20.23
N ASP A 175 4.78 0.66 19.97
CA ASP A 175 5.47 0.29 18.73
C ASP A 175 4.64 0.63 17.48
N MET A 176 3.33 0.37 17.50
CA MET A 176 2.43 0.69 16.40
C MET A 176 2.22 2.20 16.23
N LEU A 177 2.12 2.94 17.32
CA LEU A 177 2.04 4.41 17.31
C LEU A 177 3.31 5.02 16.72
N SER A 178 4.49 4.56 17.17
CA SER A 178 5.79 4.99 16.64
C SER A 178 6.00 4.57 15.18
N SER A 179 5.39 3.46 14.74
CA SER A 179 5.46 3.03 13.34
C SER A 179 4.85 4.05 12.37
N CYS A 180 3.90 4.88 12.81
CA CYS A 180 3.35 5.96 12.01
C CYS A 180 4.31 7.12 11.81
N ASP A 181 5.11 7.43 12.83
CA ASP A 181 6.13 8.46 12.73
C ASP A 181 7.14 8.06 11.64
N HIS A 182 7.53 6.79 11.62
CA HIS A 182 8.42 6.24 10.59
C HIS A 182 7.79 6.19 9.19
N VAL A 183 6.50 5.89 9.07
CA VAL A 183 5.80 5.93 7.77
C VAL A 183 5.78 7.33 7.19
N VAL A 184 5.47 8.33 8.01
CA VAL A 184 5.51 9.73 7.59
C VAL A 184 6.92 10.06 7.13
N SER A 185 7.96 9.74 7.90
CA SER A 185 9.35 9.91 7.46
C SER A 185 9.64 9.22 6.13
N PHE A 186 9.25 7.96 5.95
CA PHE A 186 9.54 7.15 4.76
C PHE A 186 8.94 7.71 3.46
N THR A 187 7.84 8.44 3.53
CA THR A 187 7.15 9.01 2.36
C THR A 187 7.79 10.30 1.86
N TRP A 188 8.68 10.87 2.65
CA TRP A 188 9.48 12.03 2.31
C TRP A 188 10.93 11.59 2.13
N TYR A 189 11.55 12.01 1.05
CA TYR A 189 12.95 11.72 0.78
C TYR A 189 13.70 13.02 0.52
N LEU A 190 14.83 13.20 1.19
CA LEU A 190 15.74 14.30 0.90
C LEU A 190 16.82 13.82 -0.08
N ASP A 191 16.91 14.51 -1.19
CA ASP A 191 18.11 14.51 -2.02
C ASP A 191 19.00 15.69 -1.61
N PHE A 192 20.24 15.76 -2.12
CA PHE A 192 21.24 16.78 -1.74
C PHE A 192 20.67 18.21 -1.72
N ASP A 193 19.78 18.54 -2.66
CA ASP A 193 19.24 19.90 -2.83
C ASP A 193 17.76 20.08 -2.48
N HIS A 194 16.98 19.00 -2.30
CA HIS A 194 15.53 19.14 -2.19
C HIS A 194 14.86 18.03 -1.38
N LEU A 195 13.77 18.41 -0.71
CA LEU A 195 12.87 17.46 -0.07
C LEU A 195 11.73 17.10 -1.04
N SER A 196 11.61 15.81 -1.33
CA SER A 196 10.62 15.24 -2.26
C SER A 196 9.55 14.45 -1.52
N PHE A 197 8.30 14.67 -1.90
CA PHE A 197 7.13 13.98 -1.36
C PHE A 197 6.62 12.92 -2.35
N ARG A 198 6.40 11.69 -1.88
CA ARG A 198 5.83 10.59 -2.67
C ARG A 198 4.34 10.42 -2.35
N GLU A 199 3.50 11.13 -3.09
CA GLU A 199 2.05 11.23 -2.84
C GLU A 199 1.35 9.87 -2.82
N ASP A 200 1.62 9.01 -3.81
CA ASP A 200 1.00 7.71 -3.97
C ASP A 200 1.30 6.77 -2.80
N ILE A 201 2.58 6.73 -2.39
CA ILE A 201 3.03 5.93 -1.24
C ILE A 201 2.45 6.51 0.05
N PHE A 202 2.38 7.83 0.17
CA PHE A 202 1.80 8.48 1.34
C PHE A 202 0.32 8.14 1.50
N ALA A 203 -0.47 8.25 0.44
CA ALA A 203 -1.89 7.96 0.47
C ALA A 203 -2.16 6.49 0.89
N ASP A 204 -1.40 5.54 0.34
CA ASP A 204 -1.49 4.11 0.67
C ASP A 204 -1.18 3.85 2.15
N LEU A 205 -0.02 4.33 2.62
CA LEU A 205 0.41 4.10 4.00
C LEU A 205 -0.46 4.82 5.02
N ILE A 206 -0.88 6.06 4.77
CA ILE A 206 -1.80 6.78 5.67
C ILE A 206 -3.13 6.01 5.81
N THR A 207 -3.69 5.53 4.70
CA THR A 207 -4.95 4.78 4.71
C THR A 207 -4.82 3.51 5.53
N ARG A 208 -3.75 2.74 5.30
CA ARG A 208 -3.39 1.53 6.07
C ARG A 208 -3.37 1.80 7.57
N TYR A 209 -2.58 2.77 8.02
CA TYR A 209 -2.39 3.02 9.44
C TYR A 209 -3.61 3.65 10.12
N THR A 210 -4.35 4.51 9.41
CA THR A 210 -5.63 5.06 9.90
C THR A 210 -6.65 3.95 10.17
N SER A 211 -6.74 2.97 9.26
CA SER A 211 -7.60 1.78 9.42
C SER A 211 -7.17 0.93 10.62
N LYS A 212 -5.85 0.68 10.77
CA LYS A 212 -5.32 -0.03 11.93
C LYS A 212 -5.72 0.68 13.23
N PHE A 213 -5.46 1.98 13.35
CA PHE A 213 -5.82 2.79 14.54
C PHE A 213 -7.29 2.74 14.90
N SER A 214 -8.16 2.81 13.90
CA SER A 214 -9.61 2.78 14.11
C SER A 214 -10.10 1.47 14.74
N LYS A 215 -9.38 0.36 14.54
CA LYS A 215 -9.72 -0.97 15.07
C LYS A 215 -9.11 -1.27 16.45
N PHE A 216 -8.31 -0.36 17.03
CA PHE A 216 -7.58 -0.62 18.28
C PHE A 216 -8.48 -1.02 19.45
N LYS A 217 -9.67 -0.42 19.56
CA LYS A 217 -10.62 -0.71 20.64
C LYS A 217 -11.08 -2.18 20.62
N GLU A 218 -11.20 -2.77 19.44
CA GLU A 218 -11.53 -4.18 19.26
C GLU A 218 -10.30 -5.05 19.50
N MET A 219 -9.13 -4.59 19.07
CA MET A 219 -7.87 -5.32 19.18
C MET A 219 -7.38 -5.48 20.63
N VAL A 220 -7.57 -4.49 21.52
CA VAL A 220 -7.25 -4.65 22.97
C VAL A 220 -8.02 -5.81 23.59
N LYS A 221 -9.23 -6.07 23.11
CA LYS A 221 -10.09 -7.13 23.65
C LYS A 221 -9.68 -8.51 23.14
N ASN A 222 -8.76 -8.58 22.17
CA ASN A 222 -8.36 -9.82 21.52
C ASN A 222 -6.99 -10.30 22.06
N PRO A 223 -6.88 -11.53 22.59
CA PRO A 223 -5.60 -12.08 23.05
C PRO A 223 -4.53 -12.21 21.92
N ARG A 224 -4.93 -12.13 20.65
CA ARG A 224 -4.02 -12.14 19.48
C ARG A 224 -3.44 -10.78 19.11
N VAL A 225 -3.62 -9.75 19.93
CA VAL A 225 -3.03 -8.41 19.76
C VAL A 225 -1.49 -8.44 19.52
N MET A 226 -0.81 -9.50 19.95
CA MET A 226 0.63 -9.68 19.76
C MET A 226 1.03 -10.34 18.43
N ASP A 227 0.09 -10.93 17.68
CA ASP A 227 0.36 -11.59 16.40
C ASP A 227 0.22 -10.60 15.24
N ILE A 228 1.34 -10.11 14.72
CA ILE A 228 1.41 -9.08 13.67
C ILE A 228 0.65 -9.47 12.40
N TYR A 229 0.57 -10.76 12.06
CA TYR A 229 -0.10 -11.22 10.86
C TYR A 229 -1.60 -10.86 10.87
N VAL A 230 -2.22 -10.86 12.05
CA VAL A 230 -3.64 -10.50 12.24
C VAL A 230 -3.88 -9.00 12.03
N TRP A 231 -2.84 -8.17 12.06
CA TRP A 231 -2.91 -6.73 11.83
C TRP A 231 -2.79 -6.35 10.36
N LEU A 232 -2.38 -7.29 9.52
CA LEU A 232 -2.19 -7.07 8.11
C LEU A 232 -3.54 -7.16 7.38
N ASP A 233 -3.73 -6.34 6.36
CA ASP A 233 -4.85 -6.52 5.45
C ASP A 233 -4.64 -7.75 4.54
N ALA A 234 -5.64 -8.09 3.73
CA ALA A 234 -5.60 -9.29 2.89
C ALA A 234 -4.46 -9.26 1.86
N ASP A 235 -4.14 -8.09 1.30
CA ASP A 235 -3.08 -7.96 0.29
C ASP A 235 -1.70 -8.07 0.95
N GLU A 236 -1.55 -7.50 2.14
CA GLU A 236 -0.34 -7.62 2.95
C GLU A 236 -0.11 -9.05 3.43
N GLN A 237 -1.16 -9.73 3.88
CA GLN A 237 -1.11 -11.16 4.23
C GLN A 237 -0.67 -11.99 3.03
N ALA A 238 -1.21 -11.74 1.84
CA ALA A 238 -0.80 -12.43 0.62
C ALA A 238 0.69 -12.21 0.30
N ILE A 239 1.22 -11.00 0.50
CA ILE A 239 2.64 -10.71 0.32
C ILE A 239 3.49 -11.44 1.38
N ILE A 240 3.06 -11.46 2.64
CA ILE A 240 3.77 -12.21 3.69
C ILE A 240 3.75 -13.71 3.40
N ASP A 241 2.64 -14.27 2.91
CA ASP A 241 2.55 -15.68 2.53
C ASP A 241 3.46 -16.03 1.35
N GLU A 242 3.67 -15.09 0.41
CA GLU A 242 4.64 -15.25 -0.67
C GLU A 242 6.08 -15.25 -0.15
N ILE A 243 6.41 -14.35 0.79
CA ILE A 243 7.71 -14.31 1.45
C ILE A 243 7.93 -15.59 2.28
N GLU A 244 6.91 -16.06 3.00
CA GLU A 244 6.95 -17.31 3.77
C GLU A 244 7.38 -18.48 2.87
N LYS A 245 6.79 -18.61 1.68
CA LYS A 245 7.14 -19.66 0.71
C LYS A 245 8.58 -19.58 0.19
N ILE A 246 9.19 -18.40 0.20
CA ILE A 246 10.60 -18.20 -0.20
C ILE A 246 11.54 -18.60 0.94
N VAL A 247 11.18 -18.24 2.17
CA VAL A 247 12.02 -18.36 3.35
C VAL A 247 11.95 -19.76 3.96
N VAL A 248 10.74 -20.29 4.12
CA VAL A 248 10.49 -21.54 4.83
C VAL A 248 11.04 -22.73 4.03
N ASN A 249 11.86 -23.53 4.70
CA ASN A 249 12.49 -24.71 4.14
C ASN A 249 12.82 -25.72 5.25
N ALA A 250 13.58 -26.77 4.94
CA ALA A 250 13.90 -27.84 5.90
C ALA A 250 14.66 -27.38 7.16
N THR A 251 15.44 -26.29 7.11
CA THR A 251 16.24 -25.78 8.24
C THR A 251 15.64 -24.53 8.89
N TYR A 252 14.71 -23.85 8.20
CA TYR A 252 13.98 -22.69 8.68
C TYR A 252 12.47 -22.94 8.56
N ASP A 253 11.84 -23.34 9.66
CA ASP A 253 10.41 -23.66 9.70
C ASP A 253 9.50 -22.43 9.84
N LYS A 254 8.19 -22.68 9.71
CA LYS A 254 7.14 -21.65 9.82
C LYS A 254 7.10 -21.01 11.22
N ASP A 255 7.44 -21.74 12.27
CA ASP A 255 7.43 -21.19 13.63
C ASP A 255 8.55 -20.16 13.82
N LYS A 256 9.74 -20.42 13.28
CA LYS A 256 10.84 -19.45 13.22
C LYS A 256 10.46 -18.21 12.42
N PHE A 257 9.82 -18.40 11.27
CA PHE A 257 9.33 -17.29 10.45
C PHE A 257 8.35 -16.41 11.22
N ASN A 258 7.31 -17.00 11.82
CA ASN A 258 6.30 -16.29 12.59
C ASN A 258 6.91 -15.59 13.82
N LYS A 259 7.83 -16.25 14.52
CA LYS A 259 8.52 -15.67 15.68
C LYS A 259 9.38 -14.47 15.25
N LYS A 260 10.06 -14.57 14.11
CA LYS A 260 10.84 -13.45 13.56
C LYS A 260 9.92 -12.29 13.19
N LEU A 261 8.83 -12.54 12.46
CA LEU A 261 7.87 -11.52 12.07
C LEU A 261 7.25 -10.81 13.29
N ASN A 262 6.86 -11.57 14.32
CA ASN A 262 6.30 -11.02 15.56
C ASN A 262 7.33 -10.26 16.43
N SER A 263 8.63 -10.49 16.22
CA SER A 263 9.68 -9.70 16.87
C SER A 263 9.91 -8.32 16.22
N LEU A 264 9.30 -8.07 15.05
CA LEU A 264 9.41 -6.81 14.34
C LEU A 264 8.33 -5.82 14.79
N SER A 265 8.66 -4.52 14.69
CA SER A 265 7.63 -3.47 14.76
C SER A 265 6.75 -3.49 13.52
N ASP A 266 5.56 -2.89 13.59
CA ASP A 266 4.65 -2.83 12.45
C ASP A 266 5.26 -2.08 11.26
N TYR A 267 6.03 -1.03 11.53
CA TYR A 267 6.81 -0.30 10.52
C TYR A 267 7.74 -1.22 9.75
N HIS A 268 8.54 -2.03 10.45
CA HIS A 268 9.48 -2.93 9.78
C HIS A 268 8.75 -3.92 8.87
N VAL A 269 7.62 -4.47 9.31
CA VAL A 269 6.80 -5.35 8.46
C VAL A 269 6.18 -4.58 7.28
N ALA A 270 5.70 -3.37 7.49
CA ALA A 270 5.18 -2.51 6.41
C ALA A 270 6.22 -2.28 5.33
N THR A 271 7.44 -1.93 5.72
CA THR A 271 8.55 -1.68 4.79
C THR A 271 8.96 -2.97 4.05
N ILE A 272 8.97 -4.12 4.73
CA ILE A 272 9.23 -5.42 4.08
C ILE A 272 8.18 -5.70 3.00
N VAL A 273 6.90 -5.53 3.34
CA VAL A 273 5.79 -5.74 2.39
C VAL A 273 5.89 -4.79 1.20
N TYR A 274 6.13 -3.50 1.45
CA TYR A 274 6.28 -2.49 0.41
C TYR A 274 7.45 -2.82 -0.54
N ASN A 275 8.63 -3.09 0.02
CA ASN A 275 9.83 -3.39 -0.77
C ASN A 275 9.65 -4.64 -1.63
N TYR A 276 9.04 -5.69 -1.07
CA TYR A 276 8.76 -6.91 -1.82
C TYR A 276 7.75 -6.66 -2.95
N ARG A 277 6.68 -5.90 -2.66
CA ARG A 277 5.65 -5.53 -3.65
C ARG A 277 6.25 -4.75 -4.81
N ASP A 278 7.11 -3.76 -4.55
CA ASP A 278 7.79 -2.98 -5.60
C ASP A 278 8.63 -3.87 -6.53
N VAL A 279 9.47 -4.75 -5.95
CA VAL A 279 10.27 -5.69 -6.74
C VAL A 279 9.38 -6.68 -7.49
N LYS A 280 8.28 -7.15 -6.89
CA LYS A 280 7.30 -8.03 -7.56
C LYS A 280 6.72 -7.40 -8.81
N ILE A 281 6.24 -6.15 -8.73
CA ILE A 281 5.69 -5.43 -9.89
C ILE A 281 6.74 -5.34 -11.01
N LYS A 282 7.98 -4.96 -10.67
CA LYS A 282 9.07 -4.85 -11.64
C LYS A 282 9.43 -6.19 -12.29
N ARG A 283 9.36 -7.30 -11.54
CA ARG A 283 9.53 -8.65 -12.06
C ARG A 283 8.43 -9.02 -13.07
N GLU A 284 7.17 -8.74 -12.74
CA GLU A 284 6.03 -9.01 -13.61
C GLU A 284 6.10 -8.20 -14.91
N GLU A 285 6.50 -6.92 -14.83
CA GLU A 285 6.75 -6.09 -16.01
C GLU A 285 7.86 -6.64 -16.91
N ALA A 286 8.97 -7.11 -16.31
CA ALA A 286 10.08 -7.69 -17.04
C ALA A 286 9.67 -8.99 -17.74
N LEU A 287 8.94 -9.89 -17.06
CA LEU A 287 8.39 -11.11 -17.67
C LEU A 287 7.49 -10.80 -18.86
N LYS A 288 6.56 -9.86 -18.69
CA LYS A 288 5.67 -9.42 -19.77
C LYS A 288 6.45 -8.87 -20.97
N ALA A 289 7.53 -8.13 -20.74
CA ALA A 289 8.39 -7.61 -21.80
C ALA A 289 9.16 -8.73 -22.52
N ILE A 290 9.70 -9.70 -21.78
CA ILE A 290 10.38 -10.88 -22.32
C ILE A 290 9.44 -11.71 -23.19
N ASP A 291 8.19 -11.89 -22.75
CA ASP A 291 7.21 -12.66 -23.51
C ASP A 291 6.88 -12.02 -24.88
N GLY A 292 7.03 -10.70 -24.98
CA GLY A 292 6.87 -9.94 -26.22
C GLY A 292 8.08 -9.98 -27.18
N VAL A 293 9.17 -10.67 -26.84
CA VAL A 293 10.32 -10.88 -27.74
C VAL A 293 10.01 -12.04 -28.69
N SER A 294 10.14 -11.78 -30.00
CA SER A 294 9.90 -12.76 -31.07
C SER A 294 11.11 -13.65 -31.35
N ASP A 295 12.32 -13.13 -31.20
CA ASP A 295 13.54 -13.92 -31.39
C ASP A 295 13.74 -14.91 -30.24
N ASP A 296 13.69 -16.20 -30.54
CA ASP A 296 13.73 -17.26 -29.53
C ASP A 296 15.08 -17.30 -28.78
N ALA A 297 16.20 -17.04 -29.46
CA ALA A 297 17.52 -17.09 -28.84
C ALA A 297 17.70 -15.97 -27.81
N GLU A 298 17.35 -14.74 -28.19
CA GLU A 298 17.40 -13.57 -27.32
C GLU A 298 16.38 -13.69 -26.18
N LYS A 299 15.18 -14.20 -26.47
CA LYS A 299 14.17 -14.49 -25.44
C LYS A 299 14.70 -15.47 -24.39
N GLN A 300 15.37 -16.54 -24.80
CA GLN A 300 15.98 -17.50 -23.87
C GLN A 300 17.15 -16.89 -23.08
N ASN A 301 17.96 -16.03 -23.71
CA ASN A 301 19.02 -15.29 -23.01
C ASN A 301 18.44 -14.41 -21.90
N LEU A 302 17.40 -13.62 -22.22
CA LEU A 302 16.72 -12.76 -21.26
C LEU A 302 16.04 -13.54 -20.15
N LYS A 303 15.38 -14.67 -20.46
CA LYS A 303 14.82 -15.58 -19.45
C LYS A 303 15.88 -16.13 -18.51
N THR A 304 17.06 -16.47 -19.04
CA THR A 304 18.18 -16.96 -18.22
C THR A 304 18.66 -15.88 -17.25
N ARG A 305 18.92 -14.66 -17.75
CA ARG A 305 19.30 -13.50 -16.91
C ARG A 305 18.24 -13.20 -15.85
N PHE A 306 16.96 -13.25 -16.23
CA PHE A 306 15.84 -13.05 -15.31
C PHE A 306 15.82 -14.09 -14.19
N ASN A 307 15.93 -15.37 -14.53
CA ASN A 307 15.91 -16.47 -13.55
C ASN A 307 17.09 -16.41 -12.59
N THR A 308 18.29 -16.06 -13.08
CA THR A 308 19.48 -15.84 -12.23
C THR A 308 19.22 -14.73 -11.21
N LEU A 309 18.78 -13.55 -11.68
CA LEU A 309 18.51 -12.40 -10.80
C LEU A 309 17.40 -12.70 -9.79
N GLN A 310 16.36 -13.45 -10.19
CA GLN A 310 15.31 -13.90 -9.28
C GLN A 310 15.86 -14.87 -8.23
N GLY A 311 16.74 -15.80 -8.62
CA GLY A 311 17.40 -16.72 -7.69
C GLY A 311 18.23 -16.00 -6.64
N GLU A 312 19.01 -15.01 -7.07
CA GLU A 312 19.83 -14.14 -6.21
C GLU A 312 18.95 -13.35 -5.23
N TYR A 313 17.88 -12.71 -5.71
CA TYR A 313 16.93 -11.99 -4.87
C TYR A 313 16.26 -12.89 -3.83
N TYR A 314 15.83 -14.09 -4.23
CA TYR A 314 15.23 -15.03 -3.28
C TYR A 314 16.25 -15.57 -2.27
N SER A 315 17.52 -15.68 -2.66
CA SER A 315 18.59 -16.02 -1.72
C SER A 315 18.80 -14.91 -0.70
N SER A 316 18.83 -13.64 -1.14
CA SER A 316 19.05 -12.50 -0.25
C SER A 316 17.92 -12.38 0.80
N ILE A 317 16.67 -12.61 0.40
CA ILE A 317 15.53 -12.69 1.33
C ILE A 317 15.75 -13.78 2.39
N ARG A 318 16.15 -14.99 1.97
CA ARG A 318 16.41 -16.10 2.92
C ARG A 318 17.52 -15.73 3.91
N ASP A 319 18.60 -15.14 3.41
CA ASP A 319 19.74 -14.74 4.24
C ASP A 319 19.36 -13.65 5.24
N ALA A 320 18.52 -12.69 4.84
CA ALA A 320 18.00 -11.67 5.74
C ALA A 320 17.15 -12.26 6.87
N PHE A 321 16.29 -13.25 6.59
CA PHE A 321 15.48 -13.93 7.60
C PHE A 321 16.28 -14.85 8.53
N ASN A 322 17.45 -15.33 8.08
CA ASN A 322 18.42 -16.05 8.89
C ASN A 322 19.26 -15.12 9.80
N ASN A 323 19.16 -13.80 9.63
CA ASN A 323 19.88 -12.85 10.47
C ASN A 323 19.43 -12.91 11.94
N LYS A 324 20.38 -12.83 12.87
CA LYS A 324 20.12 -12.92 14.31
C LYS A 324 19.33 -11.73 14.87
N SER A 325 19.54 -10.51 14.36
CA SER A 325 18.85 -9.31 14.85
C SER A 325 17.72 -8.85 13.93
N ALA A 326 16.74 -8.13 14.47
CA ALA A 326 15.68 -7.49 13.70
C ALA A 326 16.25 -6.39 12.79
N ASP A 327 17.13 -5.54 13.32
CA ASP A 327 17.78 -4.47 12.58
C ASP A 327 18.68 -4.99 11.45
N GLY A 328 19.35 -6.13 11.68
CA GLY A 328 20.18 -6.79 10.67
C GLY A 328 19.36 -7.32 9.51
N LEU A 329 18.18 -7.89 9.79
CA LEU A 329 17.20 -8.26 8.76
C LEU A 329 16.75 -7.04 7.96
N TYR A 330 16.35 -5.97 8.66
CA TYR A 330 15.85 -4.76 8.03
C TYR A 330 16.90 -4.08 7.15
N ALA A 331 18.12 -3.89 7.66
CA ALA A 331 19.21 -3.27 6.92
C ALA A 331 19.59 -4.07 5.66
N GLN A 332 19.49 -5.40 5.72
CA GLN A 332 19.77 -6.26 4.58
C GLN A 332 18.67 -6.17 3.52
N LEU A 333 17.40 -6.29 3.90
CA LEU A 333 16.28 -6.13 2.95
C LEU A 333 16.21 -4.72 2.35
N GLY A 334 16.65 -3.69 3.09
CA GLY A 334 16.77 -2.33 2.56
C GLY A 334 17.87 -2.20 1.51
N ARG A 335 19.02 -2.85 1.68
CA ARG A 335 20.09 -2.89 0.66
C ARG A 335 19.67 -3.68 -0.57
N ASP A 336 19.03 -4.83 -0.36
CA ASP A 336 18.54 -5.68 -1.44
C ASP A 336 17.55 -4.92 -2.34
N LEU A 337 16.68 -4.09 -1.75
CA LEU A 337 15.79 -3.23 -2.54
C LEU A 337 16.58 -2.42 -3.56
N TYR A 338 17.65 -1.72 -3.16
CA TYR A 338 18.40 -0.87 -4.07
C TYR A 338 19.03 -1.67 -5.23
N GLU A 339 19.58 -2.84 -4.94
CA GLU A 339 20.22 -3.69 -5.92
C GLU A 339 19.21 -4.28 -6.93
N TYR A 340 18.18 -4.96 -6.44
CA TYR A 340 17.24 -5.70 -7.28
C TYR A 340 16.15 -4.80 -7.91
N SER A 341 15.82 -3.66 -7.29
CA SER A 341 14.86 -2.71 -7.86
C SER A 341 15.36 -2.07 -9.16
N SER A 342 16.66 -2.13 -9.45
CA SER A 342 17.25 -1.64 -10.70
C SER A 342 17.51 -2.76 -11.73
N GLY A 343 17.72 -4.00 -11.29
CA GLY A 343 18.06 -5.13 -12.15
C GLY A 343 16.91 -5.56 -13.06
N PHE A 344 15.71 -5.76 -12.53
CA PHE A 344 14.54 -6.18 -13.33
C PHE A 344 14.13 -5.12 -14.37
N PRO A 345 14.09 -3.81 -14.06
CA PRO A 345 13.86 -2.77 -15.07
C PRO A 345 14.88 -2.79 -16.22
N LYS A 346 16.16 -3.06 -15.95
CA LYS A 346 17.17 -3.19 -17.02
C LYS A 346 16.83 -4.34 -17.97
N ILE A 347 16.47 -5.51 -17.43
CA ILE A 347 16.04 -6.67 -18.24
C ILE A 347 14.79 -6.34 -19.07
N ARG A 348 13.79 -5.68 -18.46
CA ARG A 348 12.58 -5.20 -19.15
C ARG A 348 12.91 -4.30 -20.33
N ASP A 349 13.82 -3.36 -20.15
CA ASP A 349 14.16 -2.37 -21.18
C ASP A 349 15.02 -2.98 -22.29
N ASP A 350 15.91 -3.92 -21.98
CA ASP A 350 16.60 -4.76 -22.97
C ASP A 350 15.60 -5.59 -23.80
N ALA A 351 14.63 -6.25 -23.16
CA ALA A 351 13.60 -7.02 -23.85
C ALA A 351 12.75 -6.15 -24.79
N ARG A 352 12.35 -4.95 -24.33
CA ARG A 352 11.64 -3.98 -25.18
C ARG A 352 12.49 -3.52 -26.36
N ARG A 353 13.81 -3.38 -26.20
CA ARG A 353 14.74 -3.02 -27.28
C ARG A 353 14.84 -4.15 -28.30
N ALA A 354 14.98 -5.39 -27.84
CA ALA A 354 15.01 -6.58 -28.70
C ALA A 354 13.72 -6.72 -29.52
N ALA A 355 12.55 -6.58 -28.88
CA ALA A 355 11.25 -6.64 -29.56
C ALA A 355 11.09 -5.54 -30.64
N LYS A 356 11.58 -4.33 -30.38
CA LYS A 356 11.58 -3.23 -31.37
C LYS A 356 12.52 -3.52 -32.54
N ALA A 357 13.70 -4.06 -32.28
CA ALA A 357 14.67 -4.41 -33.32
C ALA A 357 14.12 -5.50 -34.26
N ALA A 358 13.47 -6.53 -33.71
CA ALA A 358 12.81 -7.58 -34.49
C ALA A 358 11.73 -7.00 -35.42
N LYS A 359 10.82 -6.16 -34.90
CA LYS A 359 9.80 -5.50 -35.73
C LYS A 359 10.39 -4.63 -36.83
N ALA A 360 11.49 -3.94 -36.56
CA ALA A 360 12.16 -3.13 -37.57
C ALA A 360 12.83 -3.99 -38.65
N ALA A 361 13.34 -5.17 -38.30
CA ALA A 361 13.88 -6.13 -39.27
C ALA A 361 12.77 -6.71 -40.16
N GLU A 362 11.66 -7.15 -39.56
CA GLU A 362 10.47 -7.65 -40.27
C GLU A 362 9.91 -6.60 -41.24
N ALA A 363 9.82 -5.33 -40.82
CA ALA A 363 9.35 -4.24 -41.68
C ALA A 363 10.29 -3.96 -42.86
N LYS A 364 11.61 -4.09 -42.67
CA LYS A 364 12.60 -3.96 -43.75
C LYS A 364 12.48 -5.10 -44.75
N GLU A 365 12.35 -6.34 -44.27
CA GLU A 365 12.15 -7.51 -45.14
C GLU A 365 10.84 -7.42 -45.93
N ALA A 366 9.75 -6.97 -45.30
CA ALA A 366 8.48 -6.76 -45.98
C ALA A 366 8.56 -5.67 -47.07
N ALA A 367 9.31 -4.58 -46.83
CA ALA A 367 9.52 -3.53 -47.82
C ALA A 367 10.33 -4.02 -49.02
N VAL A 368 11.40 -4.79 -48.78
CA VAL A 368 12.22 -5.41 -49.85
C VAL A 368 11.39 -6.41 -50.67
N ALA A 369 10.53 -7.19 -50.02
CA ALA A 369 9.62 -8.12 -50.71
C ALA A 369 8.56 -7.39 -51.57
N ALA A 370 8.09 -6.21 -51.13
CA ALA A 370 7.16 -5.39 -51.91
C ALA A 370 7.82 -4.79 -53.17
N GLU A 371 9.06 -4.32 -53.08
CA GLU A 371 9.82 -3.80 -54.23
C GLU A 371 10.19 -4.90 -55.24
N ALA A 372 10.43 -6.12 -54.77
CA ALA A 372 10.72 -7.27 -55.64
C ALA A 372 9.46 -7.84 -56.36
N GLY A 373 8.26 -7.42 -55.95
CA GLY A 373 6.97 -7.88 -56.49
C GLY A 373 6.38 -7.02 -57.60
N GLU A 374 6.97 -5.87 -57.96
CA GLU A 374 6.52 -5.10 -59.12
C GLU A 374 6.90 -5.82 -60.42
N PRO A 375 5.92 -6.19 -61.29
CA PRO A 375 6.25 -6.74 -62.59
C PRO A 375 6.89 -5.63 -63.42
N ARG A 376 8.14 -5.84 -63.87
CA ARG A 376 8.69 -5.10 -64.99
C ARG A 376 7.77 -5.33 -66.19
N GLU A 377 6.90 -4.38 -66.48
CA GLU A 377 6.28 -4.27 -67.80
C GLU A 377 7.41 -4.13 -68.81
N GLY A 378 7.76 -5.25 -69.44
CA GLY A 378 8.65 -5.27 -70.58
C GLY A 378 7.97 -4.54 -71.72
N SER A 379 8.43 -3.33 -72.02
CA SER A 379 8.20 -2.73 -73.33
C SER A 379 8.96 -3.55 -74.37
N GLY A 380 8.27 -4.52 -74.96
CA GLY A 380 8.74 -5.28 -76.09
C GLY A 380 9.14 -4.34 -77.22
N THR A 381 10.37 -4.50 -77.68
CA THR A 381 10.87 -3.95 -78.93
C THR A 381 10.25 -4.73 -80.08
N ASP A 382 9.35 -4.10 -80.83
CA ASP A 382 8.93 -4.58 -82.14
C ASP A 382 9.90 -4.03 -83.20
N GLU A 383 10.86 -4.86 -83.59
CA GLU A 383 11.55 -4.77 -84.89
C GLU A 383 11.22 -6.04 -85.67
N GLU A 384 10.33 -5.96 -86.67
CA GLU A 384 10.43 -6.83 -87.85
C GLU A 384 9.84 -6.17 -89.11
N SER A 385 10.74 -6.07 -90.09
CA SER A 385 10.67 -5.78 -91.54
C SER A 385 9.37 -5.91 -92.34
N GLY A 386 9.25 -5.11 -93.41
CA GLY A 386 8.50 -5.54 -94.61
C GLY A 386 8.05 -4.46 -95.60
N ALA A 387 8.90 -4.23 -96.62
CA ALA A 387 8.74 -3.58 -97.94
C ALA A 387 7.36 -3.19 -98.55
N ALA A 388 7.44 -2.07 -99.32
CA ALA A 388 6.83 -1.75 -100.63
C ALA A 388 5.36 -1.29 -100.72
N ASP A 389 5.12 -0.07 -101.22
CA ASP A 389 4.86 0.24 -102.66
C ASP A 389 3.98 1.51 -102.84
N GLY A 390 4.32 2.29 -103.87
CA GLY A 390 3.37 3.03 -104.72
C GLY A 390 2.64 4.27 -104.23
N GLY A 391 2.91 5.41 -104.90
CA GLY A 391 1.80 6.17 -105.51
C GLY A 391 1.70 7.67 -105.23
N SER A 392 2.26 8.43 -106.18
CA SER A 392 1.95 9.81 -106.61
C SER A 392 2.27 11.02 -105.72
#